data_AF-A0A6J8DCZ0-F1
#
_entry.id   AF-A0A6J8DCZ0-F1
#
_cell.length_a   1.000
_cell.length_b   1.000
_cell.length_c   1.000
_cell.angle_alpha   90.00
_cell.angle_beta   90.00
_cell.angle_gamma   90.00
#
_symmetry.space_group_name_H-M   'P 1'
#
loop_
_entity.id
_entity.type
_entity.pdbx_description
1 polymer ?
#
loop_
_entity_poly.entity_id
_entity_poly.type
_entity_poly.pdbx_seq_one_letter_code
_entity_poly.pdbx_strand_id
1 'polypeptide(L)'
;MLQQSLIYWIPGFTLPTGFLTAVLQTSARQNNVSIDTLSWEFSIMTVSDENIIGPPKDGVYVKGLFLQGAGWDMKNSCLVEAKPMELVCPVPTIHFKPVENKKKSAKGIYTCPCYYYPNRAGSGERSSFIVGVDMKAGEKSPDHWVKRGTALLMSLDY
;
A
#
# COMPACT_ATOMS: atom_id res chain seq x y z
N MET A 1 -16.48 -10.43 -22.29
CA MET A 1 -15.71 -10.83 -21.09
C MET A 1 -14.86 -9.63 -20.72
N LEU A 2 -15.11 -8.98 -19.58
CA LEU A 2 -14.35 -7.78 -19.19
C LEU A 2 -12.90 -8.20 -18.95
N GLN A 3 -11.96 -7.61 -19.67
CA GLN A 3 -10.54 -7.84 -19.48
C GLN A 3 -10.16 -7.33 -18.09
N GLN A 4 -9.75 -8.24 -17.20
CA GLN A 4 -9.31 -7.88 -15.86
C GLN A 4 -8.01 -7.07 -15.97
N SER A 5 -7.99 -5.85 -15.42
CA SER A 5 -6.78 -5.03 -15.37
C SER A 5 -5.68 -5.75 -14.59
N LEU A 6 -4.47 -5.80 -15.15
CA LEU A 6 -3.32 -6.43 -14.48
C LEU A 6 -2.88 -5.63 -13.25
N ILE A 7 -2.99 -4.30 -13.31
CA ILE A 7 -2.63 -3.38 -12.23
C ILE A 7 -3.79 -2.40 -12.01
N TYR A 8 -4.23 -2.27 -10.77
CA TYR A 8 -5.32 -1.38 -10.38
C TYR A 8 -4.78 -0.02 -9.93
N TRP A 9 -5.26 1.05 -10.55
CA TRP A 9 -5.01 2.41 -10.09
C TRP A 9 -5.98 2.73 -8.95
N ILE A 10 -5.57 2.44 -7.71
CA ILE A 10 -6.46 2.54 -6.54
C ILE A 10 -7.02 3.96 -6.26
N PRO A 11 -6.30 5.07 -6.55
CA PRO A 11 -6.88 6.41 -6.43
C PRO A 11 -8.08 6.67 -7.34
N GLY A 12 -8.24 5.89 -8.43
CA GLY A 12 -9.38 6.03 -9.34
C GLY A 12 -10.71 5.48 -8.79
N PHE A 13 -10.70 4.81 -7.63
CA PHE A 13 -11.89 4.24 -7.03
C PHE A 13 -12.58 5.26 -6.11
N THR A 14 -13.90 5.37 -6.22
CA THR A 14 -14.72 6.20 -5.32
C THR A 14 -14.77 5.65 -3.89
N LEU A 15 -14.53 4.34 -3.72
CA LEU A 15 -14.47 3.66 -2.43
C LEU A 15 -13.33 2.61 -2.39
N PRO A 16 -12.07 3.03 -2.19
CA PRO A 16 -10.91 2.13 -2.17
C PRO A 16 -11.00 1.03 -1.10
N THR A 17 -11.55 1.34 0.07
CA THR A 17 -11.77 0.38 1.16
C THR A 17 -12.75 -0.74 0.75
N GLY A 18 -13.78 -0.40 -0.03
CA GLY A 18 -14.73 -1.36 -0.59
C GLY A 18 -14.05 -2.31 -1.58
N PHE A 19 -13.18 -1.78 -2.44
CA PHE A 19 -12.37 -2.59 -3.35
C PHE A 19 -11.46 -3.57 -2.60
N LEU A 20 -10.68 -3.08 -1.61
CA LEU A 20 -9.80 -3.94 -0.82
C LEU A 20 -10.57 -5.01 -0.04
N THR A 21 -11.73 -4.66 0.53
CA THR A 21 -12.61 -5.62 1.19
C THR A 21 -13.13 -6.69 0.22
N ALA A 22 -13.49 -6.30 -1.02
CA ALA A 22 -13.95 -7.24 -2.03
C ALA A 22 -12.84 -8.24 -2.43
N VAL A 23 -11.58 -7.80 -2.48
CA VAL A 23 -10.43 -8.69 -2.71
C VAL A 23 -10.29 -9.70 -1.57
N LEU A 24 -10.39 -9.26 -0.31
CA LEU A 24 -10.36 -10.17 0.85
C LEU A 24 -11.53 -11.16 0.83
N GLN A 25 -12.76 -10.70 0.56
CA GLN A 25 -13.94 -11.56 0.43
C GLN A 25 -13.77 -12.62 -0.66
N THR A 26 -13.17 -12.23 -1.79
CA THR A 26 -12.92 -13.16 -2.91
C THR A 26 -11.91 -14.23 -2.50
N SER A 27 -10.82 -13.84 -1.86
CA SER A 27 -9.80 -14.77 -1.36
C SER A 27 -10.34 -15.69 -0.26
N ALA A 28 -11.13 -15.17 0.67
CA ALA A 28 -11.78 -15.94 1.73
C ALA A 28 -12.67 -17.05 1.16
N ARG A 29 -13.49 -16.73 0.15
CA ARG A 29 -14.35 -17.70 -0.54
C ARG A 29 -13.54 -18.75 -1.31
N GLN A 30 -12.48 -18.35 -2.00
CA GLN A 30 -11.62 -19.26 -2.75
C GLN A 30 -10.90 -20.27 -1.84
N ASN A 31 -10.47 -19.82 -0.66
CA ASN A 31 -9.74 -20.64 0.30
C ASN A 31 -10.65 -21.30 1.36
N ASN A 32 -11.95 -21.03 1.32
CA ASN A 32 -12.94 -21.52 2.28
C ASN A 32 -12.59 -21.19 3.75
N VAL A 33 -12.21 -19.94 3.99
CA VAL A 33 -11.84 -19.41 5.32
C VAL A 33 -12.65 -18.16 5.66
N SER A 34 -12.64 -17.76 6.93
CA SER A 34 -13.29 -16.50 7.33
C SER A 34 -12.50 -15.31 6.82
N ILE A 35 -13.18 -14.22 6.43
CA ILE A 35 -12.49 -12.96 6.10
C ILE A 35 -11.69 -12.43 7.30
N ASP A 36 -12.17 -12.67 8.52
CA ASP A 36 -11.56 -12.14 9.74
C ASP A 36 -10.20 -12.78 10.05
N THR A 37 -9.88 -13.93 9.44
CA THR A 37 -8.56 -14.57 9.59
C THR A 37 -7.54 -14.05 8.57
N LEU A 38 -7.99 -13.26 7.59
CA LEU A 38 -7.14 -12.70 6.56
C LEU A 38 -6.49 -11.39 6.99
N SER A 39 -5.27 -11.20 6.51
CA SER A 39 -4.49 -9.97 6.66
C SER A 39 -3.75 -9.68 5.36
N TRP A 40 -3.19 -8.48 5.25
CA TRP A 40 -2.40 -8.09 4.09
C TRP A 40 -0.92 -8.39 4.28
N GLU A 41 -0.33 -9.06 3.30
CA GLU A 41 1.10 -9.06 3.03
C GLU A 41 1.37 -8.13 1.83
N PHE A 42 2.42 -7.32 1.95
CA PHE A 42 2.77 -6.32 0.94
C PHE A 42 4.13 -6.62 0.34
N SER A 43 4.22 -6.54 -0.98
CA SER A 43 5.49 -6.59 -1.71
C SER A 43 5.55 -5.43 -2.70
N ILE A 44 6.47 -4.50 -2.50
CA ILE A 44 6.67 -3.38 -3.43
C ILE A 44 7.49 -3.89 -4.61
N MET A 45 6.97 -3.72 -5.81
CA MET A 45 7.57 -4.24 -7.03
C MET A 45 8.86 -3.49 -7.37
N THR A 46 9.87 -4.22 -7.81
CA THR A 46 11.16 -3.67 -8.26
C THR A 46 11.28 -3.57 -9.79
N VAL A 47 10.25 -4.01 -10.50
CA VAL A 47 10.15 -3.95 -11.97
C VAL A 47 9.16 -2.86 -12.37
N SER A 48 9.31 -2.31 -13.58
CA SER A 48 8.34 -1.38 -14.14
C SER A 48 7.00 -2.07 -14.42
N ASP A 49 5.92 -1.29 -14.43
CA ASP A 49 4.56 -1.76 -14.71
C ASP A 49 4.46 -2.56 -16.03
N GLU A 50 5.21 -2.17 -17.06
CA GLU A 50 5.25 -2.83 -18.37
C GLU A 50 5.76 -4.27 -18.31
N ASN A 51 6.58 -4.59 -17.31
CA ASN A 51 7.14 -5.92 -17.10
C ASN A 51 6.22 -6.82 -16.25
N ILE A 52 5.06 -6.32 -15.81
CA ILE A 52 4.05 -7.10 -15.10
C ILE A 52 3.09 -7.70 -16.14
N ILE A 53 3.45 -8.88 -16.64
CA ILE A 53 2.79 -9.53 -17.79
C ILE A 53 1.53 -10.34 -17.44
N GLY A 54 1.17 -10.47 -16.16
CA GLY A 54 0.03 -11.27 -15.74
C GLY A 54 -0.46 -10.90 -14.34
N PRO A 55 -1.68 -11.31 -13.96
CA PRO A 55 -2.22 -11.07 -12.64
C PRO A 55 -1.41 -11.84 -11.59
N PRO A 56 -1.38 -11.39 -10.33
CA PRO A 56 -0.76 -12.18 -9.27
C PRO A 56 -1.56 -13.47 -9.06
N LYS A 57 -0.91 -14.51 -8.54
CA LYS A 57 -1.60 -15.76 -8.18
C LYS A 57 -2.72 -15.53 -7.16
N ASP A 58 -2.45 -14.67 -6.19
CA ASP A 58 -3.39 -14.26 -5.14
C ASP A 58 -3.32 -12.76 -4.93
N GLY A 59 -4.46 -12.12 -4.66
CA GLY A 59 -4.53 -10.70 -4.39
C GLY A 59 -4.52 -9.83 -5.64
N VAL A 60 -3.96 -8.62 -5.53
CA VAL A 60 -4.00 -7.61 -6.60
C VAL A 60 -2.73 -6.76 -6.63
N TYR A 61 -2.35 -6.27 -7.81
CA TYR A 61 -1.34 -5.22 -7.94
C TYR A 61 -2.02 -3.85 -7.90
N VAL A 62 -1.47 -2.93 -7.11
CA VAL A 62 -2.01 -1.60 -6.85
C VAL A 62 -0.95 -0.54 -7.17
N LYS A 63 -1.35 0.52 -7.87
CA LYS A 63 -0.47 1.64 -8.21
C LYS A 63 -1.09 3.01 -7.97
N GLY A 64 -0.26 4.04 -8.14
CA GLY A 64 -0.65 5.44 -8.04
C GLY A 64 -0.59 5.99 -6.62
N LEU A 65 0.25 5.43 -5.77
CA LEU A 65 0.46 5.92 -4.41
C LEU A 65 1.69 6.83 -4.37
N PHE A 66 1.62 7.86 -3.53
CA PHE A 66 2.72 8.77 -3.25
C PHE A 66 3.18 8.59 -1.82
N LEU A 67 4.48 8.60 -1.59
CA LEU A 67 5.09 8.59 -0.26
C LEU A 67 5.41 10.02 0.15
N GLN A 68 4.89 10.44 1.29
CA GLN A 68 5.17 11.74 1.91
C GLN A 68 6.09 11.54 3.13
N GLY A 69 7.03 12.48 3.33
CA GLY A 69 7.89 12.51 4.51
C GLY A 69 9.03 11.48 4.51
N ALA A 70 9.25 10.81 3.38
CA ALA A 70 10.35 9.89 3.12
C ALA A 70 10.59 9.76 1.61
N GLY A 71 11.76 9.28 1.22
CA GLY A 71 12.06 8.80 -0.11
C GLY A 71 11.94 7.27 -0.19
N TRP A 72 11.96 6.74 -1.41
CA TRP A 72 11.96 5.30 -1.66
C TRP A 72 13.22 4.87 -2.41
N ASP A 73 13.97 3.92 -1.85
CA ASP A 73 15.08 3.28 -2.54
C ASP A 73 14.59 2.03 -3.27
N MET A 74 14.50 2.13 -4.60
CA MET A 74 14.05 1.05 -5.47
C MET A 74 14.98 -0.18 -5.41
N LYS A 75 16.29 0.03 -5.26
CA LYS A 75 17.29 -1.03 -5.29
C LYS A 75 17.23 -1.89 -4.04
N ASN A 76 17.08 -1.26 -2.88
CA ASN A 76 17.01 -1.96 -1.59
C ASN A 76 15.57 -2.23 -1.12
N SER A 77 14.58 -1.69 -1.83
CA SER A 77 13.16 -1.76 -1.52
C SER A 77 12.86 -1.33 -0.09
N CYS A 78 13.35 -0.14 0.29
CA CYS A 78 13.19 0.40 1.63
C CYS A 78 13.05 1.93 1.65
N LEU A 79 12.59 2.43 2.79
CA LEU A 79 12.49 3.86 3.07
C LEU A 79 13.87 4.47 3.24
N VAL A 80 14.03 5.67 2.67
CA VAL A 80 15.23 6.50 2.81
C VAL A 80 14.83 7.94 3.10
N GLU A 81 15.81 8.75 3.47
CA GLU A 81 15.62 10.18 3.62
C GLU A 81 15.17 10.80 2.30
N ALA A 82 14.15 11.66 2.34
CA ALA A 82 13.71 12.40 1.18
C ALA A 82 14.82 13.36 0.72
N LYS A 83 14.94 13.58 -0.60
CA LYS A 83 15.89 14.57 -1.12
C LYS A 83 15.44 15.98 -0.73
N PRO A 84 16.36 16.95 -0.63
CA PRO A 84 15.98 18.34 -0.41
C PRO A 84 14.93 18.81 -1.42
N MET A 85 13.88 19.47 -0.91
CA MET A 85 12.75 19.98 -1.70
C MET A 85 11.84 18.93 -2.36
N GLU A 86 12.01 17.64 -2.05
CA GLU A 86 11.12 16.56 -2.50
C GLU A 86 10.10 16.24 -1.39
N LEU A 87 8.93 16.88 -1.44
CA LEU A 87 7.87 16.70 -0.42
C LEU A 87 7.19 15.32 -0.50
N VAL A 88 7.07 14.81 -1.73
CA VAL A 88 6.45 13.52 -2.03
C VAL A 88 7.20 12.85 -3.17
N CYS A 89 7.23 11.51 -3.17
CA CYS A 89 7.74 10.72 -4.29
C CYS A 89 6.75 9.62 -4.69
N PRO A 90 6.67 9.25 -5.98
CA PRO A 90 5.83 8.14 -6.40
C PRO A 90 6.39 6.81 -5.87
N VAL A 91 5.50 5.94 -5.37
CA VAL A 91 5.86 4.59 -4.96
C VAL A 91 5.59 3.63 -6.12
N PRO A 92 6.47 2.64 -6.35
CA PRO A 92 6.21 1.59 -7.33
C PRO A 92 4.91 0.85 -7.06
N THR A 93 4.44 0.10 -8.05
CA THR A 93 3.34 -0.84 -7.89
C THR A 93 3.57 -1.73 -6.66
N ILE A 94 2.53 -1.95 -5.87
CA ILE A 94 2.55 -2.76 -4.66
C ILE A 94 1.63 -3.97 -4.88
N HIS A 95 2.13 -5.15 -4.57
CA HIS A 95 1.32 -6.36 -4.48
C HIS A 95 0.64 -6.43 -3.12
N PHE A 96 -0.68 -6.40 -3.14
CA PHE A 96 -1.56 -6.60 -1.99
C PHE A 96 -2.01 -8.05 -1.98
N LYS A 97 -1.40 -8.87 -1.12
CA LYS A 97 -1.68 -10.29 -1.03
C LYS A 97 -2.46 -10.62 0.24
N PRO A 98 -3.68 -11.17 0.15
CA PRO A 98 -4.36 -11.74 1.30
C PRO A 98 -3.58 -12.95 1.82
N VAL A 99 -3.37 -13.01 3.13
CA VAL A 99 -2.71 -14.13 3.80
C VAL A 99 -3.43 -14.46 5.10
N GLU A 100 -3.50 -15.75 5.43
CA GLU A 100 -3.91 -16.20 6.75
C GLU A 100 -2.73 -16.21 7.72
N ASN A 101 -3.02 -16.09 9.02
CA ASN A 101 -2.02 -16.24 10.09
C ASN A 101 -0.76 -15.39 9.85
N LYS A 102 -0.96 -14.12 9.48
CA LYS A 102 0.14 -13.18 9.23
C LYS A 102 1.11 -13.21 10.40
N LYS A 103 2.37 -13.57 10.10
CA LYS A 103 3.44 -13.56 11.09
C LYS A 103 3.63 -12.14 11.62
N LYS A 104 3.98 -12.01 12.90
CA LYS A 104 4.32 -10.70 13.47
C LYS A 104 5.33 -9.98 12.59
N SER A 105 5.09 -8.69 12.34
CA SER A 105 5.98 -7.85 11.53
C SER A 105 7.42 -7.97 12.02
N ALA A 106 8.33 -8.22 11.09
CA ALA A 106 9.75 -8.36 11.42
C ALA A 106 10.32 -7.06 11.99
N LYS A 107 11.41 -7.16 12.76
CA LYS A 107 12.18 -5.98 13.17
C LYS A 107 12.60 -5.20 11.92
N GLY A 108 12.44 -3.88 11.95
CA GLY A 108 12.77 -3.01 10.81
C GLY A 108 11.65 -2.86 9.77
N ILE A 109 10.44 -3.33 10.07
CA ILE A 109 9.25 -3.00 9.28
C ILE A 109 8.54 -1.79 9.90
N TYR A 110 8.23 -0.82 9.06
CA TYR A 110 7.36 0.31 9.39
C TYR A 110 6.00 0.10 8.73
N THR A 111 4.95 0.08 9.52
CA THR A 111 3.56 0.07 9.02
C THR A 111 3.18 1.50 8.63
N CYS A 112 3.38 1.82 7.36
CA CYS A 112 3.11 3.12 6.78
C CYS A 112 1.60 3.31 6.59
N PRO A 113 0.97 4.33 7.21
CA PRO A 113 -0.45 4.59 7.03
C PRO A 113 -0.70 5.12 5.62
N CYS A 114 -1.66 4.53 4.91
CA CYS A 114 -2.13 5.00 3.61
C CYS A 114 -3.43 5.79 3.80
N TYR A 115 -3.42 7.03 3.33
CA TYR A 115 -4.58 7.93 3.33
C TYR A 115 -5.06 8.22 1.91
N TYR A 116 -6.34 8.57 1.79
CA TYR A 116 -6.89 9.05 0.54
C TYR A 116 -6.30 10.43 0.20
N TYR A 117 -6.37 11.36 1.16
CA TYR A 117 -5.92 12.75 1.01
C TYR A 117 -4.78 13.10 1.98
N PRO A 118 -4.01 14.16 1.73
CA PRO A 118 -3.00 14.66 2.67
C PRO A 118 -3.60 15.11 4.00
N ASN A 119 -4.86 15.58 3.99
CA ASN A 119 -5.61 15.86 5.21
C ASN A 119 -6.02 14.53 5.88
N ARG A 120 -5.29 14.17 6.94
CA ARG A 120 -5.44 12.90 7.67
C ARG A 120 -6.68 12.85 8.54
N ALA A 121 -7.27 14.00 8.90
CA ALA A 121 -8.49 14.05 9.70
C ALA A 121 -9.70 13.50 8.94
N GLY A 122 -9.63 13.48 7.60
CA GLY A 122 -10.77 13.13 6.75
C GLY A 122 -11.80 14.25 6.67
N SER A 123 -12.94 13.95 6.07
CA SER A 123 -14.13 14.80 6.13
C SER A 123 -15.11 14.23 7.15
N GLY A 124 -16.07 15.03 7.63
CA GLY A 124 -17.03 14.61 8.66
C GLY A 124 -17.80 13.32 8.34
N GLU A 125 -17.87 12.91 7.08
CA GLU A 125 -18.57 11.71 6.63
C GLU A 125 -17.63 10.54 6.27
N ARG A 126 -16.32 10.79 6.07
CA ARG A 126 -15.38 9.78 5.55
C ARG A 126 -14.01 9.88 6.20
N SER A 127 -13.58 8.75 6.78
CA SER A 127 -12.19 8.57 7.21
C SER A 127 -11.24 8.73 6.02
N SER A 128 -10.17 9.49 6.20
CA SER A 128 -9.10 9.58 5.20
C SER A 128 -8.23 8.31 5.20
N PHE A 129 -8.18 7.56 6.31
CA PHE A 129 -7.35 6.37 6.43
C PHE A 129 -7.95 5.19 5.65
N ILE A 130 -7.11 4.52 4.86
CA ILE A 130 -7.50 3.40 4.00
C ILE A 130 -6.92 2.08 4.51
N VAL A 131 -5.60 2.01 4.71
CA VAL A 131 -4.90 0.76 5.06
C VAL A 131 -3.49 1.06 5.60
N GLY A 132 -2.97 0.21 6.48
CA GLY A 132 -1.56 0.24 6.86
C GLY A 132 -0.73 -0.67 5.94
N VAL A 133 0.27 -0.12 5.26
CA VAL A 133 1.16 -0.84 4.34
C VAL A 133 2.51 -1.08 5.00
N ASP A 134 2.90 -2.34 5.15
CA ASP A 134 4.20 -2.68 5.72
C ASP A 134 5.31 -2.42 4.71
N MET A 135 6.26 -1.56 5.10
CA MET A 135 7.42 -1.17 4.30
C MET A 135 8.70 -1.40 5.10
N LYS A 136 9.81 -1.73 4.42
CA LYS A 136 11.12 -1.82 5.09
C LYS A 136 11.56 -0.42 5.51
N ALA A 137 11.92 -0.25 6.78
CA ALA A 137 12.35 1.03 7.35
C ALA A 137 13.74 1.48 6.87
N GLY A 138 14.50 0.59 6.23
CA GLY A 138 15.84 0.88 5.70
C GLY A 138 16.86 1.04 6.82
N GLU A 139 17.71 2.07 6.72
CA GLU A 139 18.75 2.37 7.71
C GLU A 139 18.19 2.94 9.03
N LYS A 140 16.97 3.49 8.99
CA LYS A 140 16.32 4.11 10.16
C LYS A 140 15.40 3.12 10.86
N SER A 141 15.11 3.38 12.13
CA SER A 141 14.11 2.62 12.87
C SER A 141 12.69 2.99 12.41
N PRO A 142 11.69 2.10 12.60
CA PRO A 142 10.28 2.44 12.33
C PRO A 142 9.81 3.72 13.06
N ASP A 143 10.27 3.94 14.29
CA ASP A 143 9.92 5.13 15.08
C ASP A 143 10.40 6.44 14.46
N HIS A 144 11.48 6.41 13.68
CA HIS A 144 11.93 7.58 12.93
C HIS A 144 10.86 8.02 11.93
N TRP A 145 10.29 7.07 11.19
CA TRP A 145 9.24 7.32 10.19
C TRP A 145 7.92 7.72 10.84
N VAL A 146 7.62 7.19 12.03
CA VAL A 146 6.50 7.68 12.85
C VAL A 146 6.67 9.17 13.18
N LYS A 147 7.85 9.58 13.67
CA LYS A 147 8.14 10.98 14.03
C LYS A 147 8.16 11.92 12.82
N ARG A 148 8.57 11.41 11.65
CA ARG A 148 8.49 12.12 10.37
C ARG A 148 7.07 12.29 9.86
N GLY A 149 6.11 11.58 10.45
CA GLY A 149 4.77 11.49 9.94
C GLY A 149 4.74 10.88 8.54
N THR A 150 5.63 9.94 8.21
CA THR A 150 5.67 9.30 6.90
C THR A 150 4.33 8.65 6.58
N ALA A 151 3.84 8.80 5.36
CA ALA A 151 2.54 8.28 4.96
C ALA A 151 2.48 8.00 3.46
N LEU A 152 1.62 7.06 3.07
CA LEU A 152 1.20 6.88 1.68
C LEU A 152 -0.05 7.73 1.42
N LEU A 153 -0.14 8.32 0.24
CA LEU A 153 -1.24 9.17 -0.20
C LEU A 153 -1.76 8.68 -1.55
N MET A 154 -3.08 8.63 -1.71
CA MET A 154 -3.72 8.32 -3.00
C MET A 154 -3.89 9.58 -3.87
N SER A 155 -4.11 10.73 -3.24
CA SER A 155 -4.19 12.05 -3.87
C SER A 155 -3.22 13.01 -3.19
N LEU A 156 -2.65 13.93 -3.97
CA LEU A 156 -1.85 15.05 -3.46
C LEU A 156 -2.69 16.31 -3.23
N ASP A 157 -3.87 16.37 -3.86
CA ASP A 157 -4.81 17.47 -3.76
C ASP A 157 -5.94 17.10 -2.79
N TYR A 158 -6.59 18.13 -2.23
CA TYR A 158 -7.76 18.01 -1.34
C TYR A 158 -9.06 17.88 -2.15
#